data_AF-A0A8S2XT93-F1
#
_entry.id   AF-A0A8S2XT93-F1
#
_cell.length_a   1.000
_cell.length_b   1.000
_cell.length_c   1.000
_cell.angle_alpha   90.00
_cell.angle_beta   90.00
_cell.angle_gamma   90.00
#
_symmetry.space_group_name_H-M   'P 1'
#
loop_
_entity.id
_entity.type
_entity.pdbx_description
1 polymer ?
#
loop_
_entity_poly.entity_id
_entity_poly.type
_entity_poly.pdbx_seq_one_letter_code
_entity_poly.pdbx_strand_id
1 'polypeptide(L)' 'NERILTYLNELEPPIDIQLPGKNVQWLHPYKNPETCRCTEEFYSKYYSDRTERILVLGINPGRFGSGITGIQHSYFIS' A
#
# COMPACT_ATOMS: atom_id res chain seq x y z
N ASN A 1 13.53 -2.12 -3.63
CA ASN A 1 12.78 -2.62 -2.46
C ASN A 1 12.68 -1.68 -1.29
N GLU A 2 13.78 -1.31 -0.63
CA GLU A 2 13.72 -0.47 0.59
C GLU A 2 12.90 0.80 0.41
N ARG A 3 13.05 1.51 -0.73
CA ARG A 3 12.32 2.75 -1.02
C ARG A 3 10.80 2.62 -0.98
N ILE A 4 10.24 1.51 -1.49
CA ILE A 4 8.77 1.30 -1.48
C ILE A 4 8.29 0.99 -0.06
N LEU A 5 9.02 0.15 0.67
CA LEU A 5 8.65 -0.23 2.03
C LEU A 5 8.72 0.98 2.97
N THR A 6 9.76 1.81 2.85
CA THR A 6 9.86 3.09 3.56
C THR A 6 8.68 3.99 3.23
N TYR A 7 8.37 4.20 1.95
CA TYR A 7 7.24 5.03 1.54
C TYR A 7 5.90 4.55 2.12
N LEU A 8 5.62 3.24 2.06
CA LEU A 8 4.37 2.68 2.57
C LEU A 8 4.25 2.76 4.09
N ASN A 9 5.37 2.63 4.83
CA ASN A 9 5.40 2.73 6.29
C ASN A 9 5.30 4.18 6.79
N GLU A 10 5.80 5.15 6.02
CA GLU A 10 5.76 6.58 6.38
C GLU A 10 4.51 7.30 5.86
N LEU A 11 3.67 6.63 5.06
CA LEU A 11 2.48 7.22 4.47
C LEU A 11 1.45 7.56 5.56
N GLU A 12 1.16 8.84 5.78
CA GLU A 12 0.08 9.27 6.68
C GLU A 12 -1.03 9.99 5.90
N PRO A 13 -2.30 9.81 6.28
CA PRO A 13 -3.39 10.55 5.67
C PRO A 13 -3.25 12.05 5.99
N PRO A 14 -3.69 12.93 5.07
CA PRO A 14 -3.65 14.36 5.29
C PRO A 14 -4.53 14.76 6.48
N ILE A 15 -3.95 15.53 7.40
CA ILE A 15 -4.53 15.89 8.70
C ILE A 15 -5.58 17.01 8.54
N ASP A 16 -5.44 17.82 7.49
CA ASP A 16 -6.24 19.00 7.20
C ASP A 16 -7.46 18.73 6.30
N ILE A 17 -7.63 17.49 5.81
CA ILE A 17 -8.75 17.12 4.94
C ILE A 17 -9.87 16.45 5.75
N GLN A 18 -11.03 17.10 5.78
CA GLN A 18 -12.24 16.54 6.36
C GLN A 18 -12.95 15.63 5.35
N LEU A 19 -13.21 14.39 5.76
CA LEU A 19 -13.92 13.41 4.93
C LEU A 19 -15.43 13.69 4.90
N PRO A 20 -16.10 13.41 3.77
CA PRO A 20 -17.54 13.58 3.66
C PRO A 20 -18.28 12.53 4.48
N GLY A 21 -19.12 12.98 5.42
CA GLY A 21 -19.99 12.12 6.21
C GLY A 21 -19.41 11.69 7.56
N LYS A 22 -20.29 11.48 8.54
CA LYS A 22 -19.91 11.20 9.94
C LYS A 22 -19.27 9.82 10.16
N ASN A 23 -19.44 8.91 9.20
CA ASN A 23 -19.02 7.50 9.32
C ASN A 23 -17.93 7.11 8.31
N VAL A 24 -17.27 8.10 7.70
CA VAL A 24 -16.16 7.87 6.77
C VAL A 24 -14.84 8.14 7.48
N GLN A 25 -13.89 7.22 7.36
CA GLN A 25 -12.58 7.29 8.00
C GLN A 25 -11.50 6.92 6.99
N TRP A 26 -10.33 7.52 7.16
CA TRP A 26 -9.14 7.09 6.44
C TRP A 26 -8.85 5.62 6.73
N LEU A 27 -8.61 4.84 5.68
CA LEU A 27 -8.12 3.47 5.81
C LEU A 27 -6.61 3.51 5.63
N HIS A 28 -5.86 3.18 6.69
CA HIS A 28 -4.41 3.07 6.64
C HIS A 28 -3.98 1.60 6.90
N PRO A 29 -3.83 0.78 5.85
CA PRO A 29 -3.55 -0.65 5.99
C PRO A 29 -2.18 -0.95 6.62
N TYR A 30 -1.16 -0.14 6.30
CA TYR A 30 0.24 -0.38 6.69
C TYR A 30 0.55 -0.04 8.16
N LYS A 31 -0.46 0.32 8.97
CA LYS A 31 -0.35 0.29 10.44
C LYS A 31 -0.65 -1.08 11.04
N ASN A 32 -1.19 -2.00 10.26
CA ASN A 32 -1.41 -3.38 10.70
C ASN A 32 -0.14 -4.21 10.48
N PRO A 33 0.42 -4.84 11.54
CA PRO A 33 1.63 -5.67 11.42
C PRO A 33 1.55 -6.79 10.37
N GLU A 34 0.38 -7.42 10.21
CA GLU A 34 0.21 -8.48 9.20
C GLU A 34 0.27 -7.94 7.78
N THR A 35 -0.31 -6.75 7.56
CA THR A 35 -0.22 -6.05 6.28
C THR A 35 1.23 -5.71 5.94
N CYS A 36 2.01 -5.18 6.91
CA CYS A 36 3.43 -4.91 6.73
C CYS A 36 4.20 -6.17 6.36
N ARG A 37 4.03 -7.25 7.12
CA ARG A 37 4.71 -8.53 6.87
C ARG A 37 4.41 -9.07 5.47
N CYS A 38 3.14 -9.09 5.07
CA CYS A 38 2.74 -9.56 3.73
C CYS A 38 3.35 -8.68 2.61
N THR A 39 3.38 -7.37 2.83
CA THR A 39 3.93 -6.39 1.88
C THR A 39 5.45 -6.57 1.73
N GLU A 40 6.16 -6.73 2.84
CA GLU A 40 7.60 -6.98 2.86
C GLU A 40 7.96 -8.27 2.13
N GLU A 41 7.24 -9.37 2.41
CA GLU A 41 7.43 -10.65 1.73
C GLU A 41 7.18 -10.53 0.21
N PHE A 42 6.12 -9.84 -0.18
CA PHE A 42 5.77 -9.65 -1.59
C PHE A 42 6.82 -8.84 -2.35
N TYR A 43 7.21 -7.67 -1.85
CA TYR A 43 8.21 -6.83 -2.52
C TYR A 43 9.59 -7.49 -2.52
N SER A 44 9.95 -8.18 -1.44
CA SER A 44 11.21 -8.95 -1.39
C SER A 44 11.25 -10.07 -2.42
N LYS A 45 10.12 -10.76 -2.64
CA LYS A 45 10.05 -11.89 -3.58
C LYS A 45 10.02 -11.45 -5.04
N TYR A 46 9.27 -10.41 -5.40
CA TYR A 46 8.98 -10.08 -6.80
C TYR A 46 9.70 -8.83 -7.33
N TYR A 47 10.32 -8.03 -6.45
CA TYR A 47 10.92 -6.74 -6.82
C TYR A 47 12.35 -6.55 -6.29
N SER A 48 13.02 -7.60 -5.80
CA SER A 48 14.39 -7.53 -5.25
C SER A 48 15.50 -7.24 -6.25
N ASP A 49 15.19 -7.19 -7.54
CA ASP A 49 16.12 -6.76 -8.59
C ASP A 49 16.08 -5.24 -8.82
N ARG A 50 16.86 -4.79 -9.81
CA ARG A 50 16.93 -3.39 -10.26
C ARG A 50 16.41 -3.21 -11.68
N THR A 51 15.66 -4.17 -12.20
CA THR A 51 15.12 -4.11 -13.55
C THR A 51 14.03 -3.02 -13.60
N GLU A 52 13.97 -2.27 -14.70
CA GLU A 52 12.92 -1.26 -14.87
C GLU A 52 11.53 -1.90 -14.85
N ARG A 53 10.52 -1.15 -14.41
CA ARG A 53 9.14 -1.62 -14.29
C ARG A 53 8.17 -0.62 -14.87
N ILE A 54 7.10 -1.10 -15.47
CA ILE A 54 5.98 -0.27 -15.92
C ILE A 54 5.03 -0.06 -14.75
N LEU A 55 4.71 1.20 -14.47
CA LEU A 55 3.74 1.59 -13.46
C LEU A 55 2.32 1.23 -13.92
N VAL A 56 1.62 0.40 -13.14
CA VAL A 56 0.18 0.17 -13.29
C VAL A 56 -0.55 0.78 -12.09
N LEU A 57 -1.36 1.80 -12.35
CA LEU A 57 -2.14 2.48 -11.32
C LEU A 57 -3.53 1.84 -11.20
N GLY A 58 -3.81 1.26 -10.03
CA GLY A 58 -5.15 0.84 -9.64
C GLY A 58 -5.98 2.00 -9.10
N ILE A 59 -7.19 1.70 -8.58
CA ILE A 59 -8.11 2.71 -8.07
C ILE A 59 -7.73 3.15 -6.66
N ASN A 60 -8.02 2.34 -5.63
CA ASN A 60 -7.64 2.59 -4.22
C ASN A 60 -7.85 1.32 -3.37
N PRO A 61 -7.18 1.18 -2.21
CA PRO A 61 -7.31 0.01 -1.36
C PRO A 61 -8.72 -0.18 -0.77
N GLY A 62 -9.26 -1.40 -0.86
CA GLY A 62 -10.53 -1.79 -0.24
C GLY A 62 -10.32 -2.49 1.12
N ARG A 63 -11.21 -2.24 2.09
CA ARG A 63 -11.11 -2.76 3.47
C ARG A 63 -11.01 -4.29 3.57
N PHE A 64 -11.77 -5.02 2.76
CA PHE A 64 -11.87 -6.49 2.84
C PHE A 64 -10.87 -7.24 1.95
N GLY A 65 -10.08 -6.53 1.13
CA GLY A 65 -9.09 -7.11 0.22
C GLY A 65 -7.68 -6.63 0.56
N SER A 66 -7.17 -5.68 -0.23
CA SER A 66 -5.86 -5.05 -0.05
C SER A 66 -5.65 -4.42 1.33
N GLY A 67 -6.71 -4.09 2.06
CA GLY A 67 -6.65 -3.62 3.45
C GLY A 67 -6.15 -4.67 4.45
N ILE A 68 -6.20 -5.95 4.09
CA ILE A 68 -5.74 -7.09 4.90
C ILE A 68 -4.36 -7.57 4.43
N THR A 69 -4.10 -7.57 3.12
CA THR A 69 -2.84 -8.10 2.55
C THR A 69 -1.78 -7.05 2.28
N GLY A 70 -2.14 -5.76 2.23
CA GLY A 70 -1.25 -4.67 1.82
C GLY A 70 -0.94 -4.62 0.33
N ILE A 71 -1.40 -5.61 -0.43
CA ILE A 71 -1.23 -5.69 -1.88
C ILE A 71 -2.33 -4.86 -2.52
N GLN A 72 -1.96 -3.68 -3.04
CA GLN A 72 -2.86 -2.84 -3.83
C GLN A 72 -3.22 -3.51 -5.16
N HIS A 73 -4.33 -3.11 -5.78
CA HIS A 73 -4.59 -3.37 -7.21
C HIS A 73 -3.72 -2.51 -8.14
N SER A 74 -2.83 -1.69 -7.58
CA SER A 74 -1.76 -1.00 -8.30
C SER A 74 -0.54 -1.93 -8.31
N TYR A 75 -0.25 -2.52 -9.46
CA TYR A 75 0.91 -3.40 -9.63
C TYR A 75 2.00 -2.70 -10.42
N PHE A 76 3.23 -3.21 -10.36
CA PHE A 76 4.28 -2.84 -11.29
C PHE A 76 4.55 -4.08 -12.14
N ILE A 77 4.34 -4.02 -13.45
CA ILE A 77 4.59 -5.17 -14.33
C ILE A 77 6.05 -5.08 -14.80
N SER A 78 6.77 -6.20 -14.70
CA SER A 78 8.10 -6.39 -15.28
C SER A 78 8.03 -6.62 -16.79
#